data_AF-A0A3D4ZMI4-F1
#
_entry.id   AF-A0A3D4ZMI4-F1
#
_cell.length_a   1.000
_cell.length_b   1.000
_cell.length_c   1.000
_cell.angle_alpha   90.00
_cell.angle_beta   90.00
_cell.angle_gamma   90.00
#
_symmetry.space_group_name_H-M   'P 1'
#
loop_
_entity.id
_entity.type
_entity.pdbx_description
1 polymer ?
#
loop_
_entity_poly.entity_id
_entity_poly.type
_entity_poly.pdbx_seq_one_letter_code
_entity_poly.pdbx_strand_id
1 'polypeptide(L)'
;MQSNNKQKQLTGITALYCRLSRDDGGDNKESNSIANQKKMLSRYARENHFGNTKAYVDDGFTGTNFHRPGFQQMLEDIEMGYISTVIVKDLSRLGREYLQVGYYTESYFPDHNVRFIAINDNVDCLDGATDMDDFIPIKNIMNELYAKDISRKVRSAHNTRGRAGEPLCQPPYGYMKDPQDSKHWIVDPDAAAVVKEVFKLYLDGNGEDTIARILQDEQHLNCTAYWASKGINRGGKKSQPNPYKWKSSTIDKILKRQEYCGDILNFKTRSKSFKNHRRIDNPKEDWMVFEDRHEAIIDRDTYNKVQKMLKTTKQRAPKEENGPKSIFCDLLRCADCGSKMWYHTNTQNKDIHYFSCSNYVKDYRGTCLTRHYIRADAVEAVVEMELRRLAEYLVADENRFAELLARKSNKQYESEKKAAASELRKSEMRIEMIPKLLKSLYEDKLNGKTTEENYSILSSEYADEREQLKKKILKLRKKLAEMGEKESEREEFIRAIRKFMEMRTLTRQVLNELIDHIDVYEVQGTGKNKTQRLVIYYKFVGYLDIDPTQCHPNYTADIREGVAVEYVSCEPSENLKELFPEEFGEYDSFEEEETEQA
;
A
#
# COMPACT_ATOMS: atom_id res chain seq x y z
N MET A 1 -44.57 -55.31 -50.07
CA MET A 1 -44.67 -55.01 -48.63
C MET A 1 -44.22 -53.57 -48.43
N GLN A 2 -45.19 -52.66 -48.28
CA GLN A 2 -44.93 -51.25 -47.99
C GLN A 2 -44.62 -51.13 -46.49
N SER A 3 -43.38 -50.80 -46.15
CA SER A 3 -43.01 -50.42 -44.78
C SER A 3 -43.37 -48.94 -44.58
N ASN A 4 -44.58 -48.71 -44.07
CA ASN A 4 -45.06 -47.42 -43.58
C ASN A 4 -44.18 -46.96 -42.40
N ASN A 5 -43.17 -46.13 -42.65
CA ASN A 5 -42.57 -45.29 -41.61
C ASN A 5 -43.49 -44.08 -41.39
N LYS A 6 -44.52 -44.27 -40.55
CA LYS A 6 -45.31 -43.17 -40.00
C LYS A 6 -44.36 -42.26 -39.23
N GLN A 7 -44.05 -41.08 -39.79
CA GLN A 7 -43.51 -39.96 -39.03
C GLN A 7 -44.41 -39.74 -37.81
N LYS A 8 -43.88 -39.99 -36.62
CA LYS A 8 -44.56 -39.75 -35.36
C LYS A 8 -44.70 -38.22 -35.24
N GLN A 9 -45.83 -37.67 -35.67
CA GLN A 9 -46.14 -36.25 -35.49
C GLN A 9 -46.23 -35.98 -33.98
N LEU A 10 -45.16 -35.40 -33.43
CA LEU A 10 -45.10 -34.87 -32.08
C LEU A 10 -46.03 -33.65 -32.00
N THR A 11 -47.26 -33.85 -31.55
CA THR A 11 -48.25 -32.78 -31.37
C THR A 11 -47.91 -31.96 -30.13
N GLY A 12 -47.08 -30.93 -30.28
CA GLY A 12 -46.67 -30.01 -29.19
C GLY A 12 -46.18 -28.66 -29.73
N ILE A 13 -45.85 -27.73 -28.83
CA ILE A 13 -45.34 -26.41 -29.20
C ILE A 13 -43.92 -26.54 -29.73
N THR A 14 -43.63 -25.84 -30.84
CA THR A 14 -42.28 -25.74 -31.41
C THR A 14 -41.61 -24.47 -30.88
N ALA A 15 -40.62 -24.63 -30.00
CA ALA A 15 -39.83 -23.55 -29.42
C ALA A 15 -38.76 -23.05 -30.41
N LEU A 16 -38.76 -21.76 -30.72
CA LEU A 16 -37.73 -21.10 -31.53
C LEU A 16 -36.84 -20.27 -30.60
N TYR A 17 -35.61 -20.71 -30.35
CA TYR A 17 -34.71 -20.01 -29.42
C TYR A 17 -33.70 -19.12 -30.16
N CYS A 18 -33.72 -17.83 -29.85
CA CYS A 18 -32.85 -16.81 -30.43
C CYS A 18 -31.98 -16.15 -29.36
N ARG A 19 -30.69 -15.96 -29.65
CA ARG A 19 -29.75 -15.31 -28.73
C ARG A 19 -28.79 -14.38 -29.44
N LEU A 20 -28.49 -13.23 -28.82
CA LEU A 20 -27.43 -12.32 -29.25
C LEU A 20 -26.38 -12.14 -28.13
N SER A 21 -25.09 -12.22 -28.48
CA SER A 21 -24.00 -11.98 -27.53
C SER A 21 -23.72 -10.49 -27.35
N ARG A 22 -23.42 -10.10 -26.10
CA ARG A 22 -23.03 -8.73 -25.73
C ARG A 22 -21.72 -8.24 -26.40
N ASP A 23 -20.84 -9.14 -26.85
CA ASP A 23 -19.58 -8.79 -27.53
C ASP A 23 -19.76 -8.35 -29.00
N ASP A 24 -20.93 -8.61 -29.61
CA ASP A 24 -21.21 -8.31 -31.02
C ASP A 24 -22.06 -7.01 -31.19
N GLY A 25 -22.29 -6.28 -30.09
CA GLY A 25 -23.17 -5.10 -30.03
C GLY A 25 -22.45 -3.80 -30.38
N GLY A 26 -22.68 -3.30 -31.60
CA GLY A 26 -22.65 -1.86 -31.86
C GLY A 26 -24.09 -1.34 -31.84
N ASP A 27 -24.31 -0.23 -31.12
CA ASP A 27 -25.58 0.32 -30.58
C ASP A 27 -26.76 0.57 -31.56
N ASN A 28 -26.76 0.06 -32.79
CA ASN A 28 -27.87 0.19 -33.75
C ASN A 28 -28.10 -1.06 -34.64
N LYS A 29 -27.43 -2.19 -34.39
CA LYS A 29 -27.59 -3.45 -35.15
C LYS A 29 -28.39 -4.54 -34.42
N GLU A 30 -28.77 -4.30 -33.17
CA GLU A 30 -29.34 -5.30 -32.24
C GLU A 30 -30.67 -5.88 -32.73
N SER A 31 -31.59 -5.04 -33.20
CA SER A 31 -32.93 -5.49 -33.64
C SER A 31 -32.92 -6.28 -34.94
N ASN A 32 -32.01 -5.98 -35.88
CA ASN A 32 -31.96 -6.65 -37.18
C ASN A 32 -31.42 -8.09 -37.10
N SER A 33 -30.48 -8.36 -36.20
CA SER A 33 -29.86 -9.69 -36.07
C SER A 33 -30.81 -10.72 -35.46
N ILE A 34 -31.54 -10.36 -34.40
CA ILE A 34 -32.54 -11.24 -33.77
C ILE A 34 -33.76 -11.40 -34.68
N ALA A 35 -34.22 -10.34 -35.34
CA ALA A 35 -35.32 -10.43 -36.30
C ALA A 35 -34.98 -11.37 -37.48
N ASN A 36 -33.74 -11.36 -37.95
CA ASN A 36 -33.26 -12.28 -38.98
C ASN A 36 -33.20 -13.73 -38.49
N GLN A 37 -32.76 -13.96 -37.24
CA GLN A 37 -32.79 -15.29 -36.62
C GLN A 37 -34.22 -15.82 -36.52
N LYS A 38 -35.16 -14.99 -36.02
CA LYS A 38 -36.57 -15.36 -35.90
C LYS A 38 -37.21 -15.68 -37.25
N LYS A 39 -36.93 -14.88 -38.29
CA LYS A 39 -37.40 -15.14 -39.67
C LYS A 39 -36.85 -16.45 -40.23
N MET A 40 -35.56 -16.73 -40.03
CA MET A 40 -34.92 -17.97 -40.48
C MET A 40 -35.53 -19.20 -39.81
N LEU A 41 -35.68 -19.16 -38.48
CA LEU A 41 -36.26 -20.26 -37.69
C LEU A 41 -37.74 -20.47 -38.02
N SER A 42 -38.51 -19.39 -38.17
CA SER A 42 -39.94 -19.48 -38.52
C SER A 42 -40.14 -20.02 -39.95
N ARG A 43 -39.26 -19.66 -40.89
CA ARG A 43 -39.28 -20.20 -42.25
C ARG A 43 -39.01 -21.70 -42.25
N TYR A 44 -37.98 -22.14 -41.52
CA TYR A 44 -37.63 -23.55 -41.39
C TYR A 44 -38.75 -24.36 -40.73
N ALA A 45 -39.38 -23.82 -39.68
CA ALA A 45 -40.52 -24.45 -39.02
C ALA A 45 -41.70 -24.67 -39.98
N ARG A 46 -42.00 -23.66 -40.82
CA ARG A 46 -43.09 -23.72 -41.82
C ARG A 46 -42.80 -24.70 -42.95
N GLU A 47 -41.57 -24.74 -43.44
CA GLU A 47 -41.14 -25.64 -44.53
C GLU A 47 -41.17 -27.12 -44.11
N ASN A 48 -40.91 -27.40 -42.83
CA ASN A 48 -40.89 -28.77 -42.28
C ASN A 48 -42.19 -29.15 -41.54
N HIS A 49 -43.28 -28.39 -41.72
CA HIS A 49 -44.60 -28.64 -41.12
C HIS A 49 -44.63 -28.72 -39.58
N PHE A 50 -43.73 -28.02 -38.89
CA PHE A 50 -43.78 -27.88 -37.44
C PHE A 50 -44.88 -26.89 -37.04
N GLY A 51 -45.92 -27.37 -36.37
CA GLY A 51 -47.04 -26.56 -35.89
C GLY A 51 -46.74 -25.80 -34.60
N ASN A 52 -47.57 -24.78 -34.30
CA ASN A 52 -47.63 -24.08 -33.02
C ASN A 52 -46.28 -23.53 -32.52
N THR A 53 -45.71 -22.52 -33.22
CA THR A 53 -44.39 -21.97 -32.89
C THR A 53 -44.43 -20.88 -31.82
N LYS A 54 -43.54 -20.95 -30.81
CA LYS A 54 -43.34 -19.92 -29.77
C LYS A 54 -41.87 -19.51 -29.74
N ALA A 55 -41.60 -18.21 -29.77
CA ALA A 55 -40.22 -17.69 -29.83
C ALA A 55 -39.73 -17.24 -28.46
N TYR A 56 -38.56 -17.73 -28.05
CA TYR A 56 -37.84 -17.35 -26.83
C TYR A 56 -36.60 -16.55 -27.21
N VAL A 57 -36.41 -15.38 -26.59
CA VAL A 57 -35.38 -14.42 -26.98
C VAL A 57 -34.54 -14.02 -25.77
N ASP A 58 -33.23 -14.20 -25.88
CA ASP A 58 -32.25 -13.69 -24.92
C ASP A 58 -31.33 -12.66 -25.59
N ASP A 59 -31.52 -11.38 -25.26
CA ASP A 59 -30.72 -10.27 -25.77
C ASP A 59 -29.64 -9.83 -24.76
N GLY A 60 -28.41 -9.61 -25.24
CA GLY A 60 -27.29 -9.17 -24.40
C GLY A 60 -26.72 -10.20 -23.43
N PHE A 61 -27.09 -11.49 -23.54
CA PHE A 61 -26.61 -12.56 -22.65
C PHE A 61 -25.40 -13.31 -23.22
N THR A 62 -24.42 -13.61 -22.36
CA THR A 62 -23.21 -14.35 -22.75
C THR A 62 -23.52 -15.84 -22.93
N GLY A 63 -22.86 -16.47 -23.92
CA GLY A 63 -23.01 -17.91 -24.18
C GLY A 63 -22.42 -18.82 -23.09
N THR A 64 -21.75 -18.27 -22.09
CA THR A 64 -21.03 -18.98 -21.02
C THR A 64 -21.85 -19.20 -19.75
N ASN A 65 -23.03 -18.58 -19.60
CA ASN A 65 -23.92 -18.77 -18.46
C ASN A 65 -25.30 -19.19 -18.96
N PHE A 66 -25.92 -20.19 -18.33
CA PHE A 66 -27.24 -20.73 -18.70
C PHE A 66 -28.39 -20.19 -17.83
N HIS A 67 -28.11 -19.36 -16.82
CA HIS A 67 -29.13 -18.61 -16.07
C HIS A 67 -29.61 -17.41 -16.90
N ARG A 68 -30.43 -17.67 -17.93
CA ARG A 68 -30.98 -16.67 -18.84
C ARG A 68 -32.51 -16.70 -18.79
N PRO A 69 -33.19 -15.56 -18.79
CA PRO A 69 -34.64 -15.51 -18.58
C PRO A 69 -35.43 -16.20 -19.70
N GLY A 70 -35.06 -16.01 -20.97
CA GLY A 70 -35.74 -16.65 -22.10
C GLY A 70 -35.45 -18.15 -22.19
N PHE A 71 -34.23 -18.56 -21.85
CA PHE A 71 -33.88 -19.98 -21.76
C PHE A 71 -34.58 -20.69 -20.59
N GLN A 72 -34.66 -20.06 -19.41
CA GLN A 72 -35.36 -20.61 -18.25
C GLN A 72 -36.86 -20.77 -18.50
N GLN A 73 -37.51 -19.77 -19.11
CA GLN A 73 -38.92 -19.90 -19.51
C GLN A 73 -39.15 -21.06 -20.48
N MET A 74 -38.20 -21.28 -21.41
CA MET A 74 -38.28 -22.42 -22.32
C MET A 74 -38.12 -23.75 -21.57
N LEU A 75 -37.23 -23.84 -20.58
CA LEU A 75 -37.05 -25.04 -19.75
C LEU A 75 -38.29 -25.34 -18.90
N GLU A 76 -38.88 -24.31 -18.27
CA GLU A 76 -40.14 -24.45 -17.52
C GLU A 76 -41.28 -24.97 -18.42
N ASP A 77 -41.39 -24.44 -19.64
CA ASP A 77 -42.37 -24.90 -20.63
C ASP A 77 -42.10 -26.33 -21.16
N ILE A 78 -40.84 -26.80 -21.09
CA ILE A 78 -40.45 -28.20 -21.37
C ILE A 78 -40.86 -29.11 -20.20
N GLU A 79 -40.61 -28.70 -18.96
CA GLU A 79 -40.97 -29.46 -17.75
C GLU A 79 -42.49 -29.61 -17.60
N MET A 80 -43.26 -28.59 -18.02
CA MET A 80 -44.72 -28.65 -18.09
C MET A 80 -45.24 -29.52 -19.25
N GLY A 81 -44.37 -30.02 -20.13
CA GLY A 81 -44.72 -30.91 -21.25
C GLY A 81 -45.37 -30.21 -22.45
N TYR A 82 -45.27 -28.88 -22.54
CA TYR A 82 -45.88 -28.12 -23.63
C TYR A 82 -45.03 -28.09 -24.90
N ILE A 83 -43.71 -28.18 -24.77
CA ILE A 83 -42.77 -28.10 -25.89
C ILE A 83 -42.37 -29.50 -26.34
N SER A 84 -42.49 -29.77 -27.64
CA SER A 84 -42.07 -31.04 -28.25
C SER A 84 -40.86 -30.91 -29.16
N THR A 85 -40.53 -29.70 -29.63
CA THR A 85 -39.41 -29.45 -30.53
C THR A 85 -38.75 -28.12 -30.22
N VAL A 86 -37.43 -28.09 -30.12
CA VAL A 86 -36.62 -26.89 -29.92
C VAL A 86 -35.75 -26.67 -31.15
N ILE A 87 -35.86 -25.50 -31.77
CA ILE A 87 -35.12 -25.13 -32.98
C ILE A 87 -34.21 -23.93 -32.68
N VAL A 88 -32.93 -24.08 -32.98
CA VAL A 88 -31.91 -23.04 -32.89
C VAL A 88 -31.21 -22.83 -34.24
N LYS A 89 -30.62 -21.64 -34.43
CA LYS A 89 -29.84 -21.36 -35.64
C LYS A 89 -28.55 -22.18 -35.70
N ASP A 90 -27.81 -22.22 -34.59
CA ASP A 90 -26.53 -22.89 -34.42
C ASP A 90 -26.36 -23.27 -32.95
N LEU A 91 -25.61 -24.34 -32.64
CA LEU A 91 -25.31 -24.84 -31.29
C LEU A 91 -24.75 -23.74 -30.39
N SER A 92 -24.03 -22.78 -30.97
CA SER A 92 -23.51 -21.62 -30.26
C SER A 92 -24.62 -20.76 -29.62
N ARG A 93 -25.87 -20.83 -30.10
CA ARG A 93 -27.03 -20.13 -29.50
C ARG A 93 -27.40 -20.76 -28.18
N LEU A 94 -27.46 -22.09 -28.11
CA LEU A 94 -27.77 -22.84 -26.88
C LEU A 94 -26.74 -22.50 -25.79
N GLY A 95 -25.45 -22.67 -26.08
CA GLY A 95 -24.39 -22.25 -25.17
C GLY A 95 -22.99 -22.49 -25.73
N ARG A 96 -21.99 -22.06 -24.97
CA ARG A 96 -20.56 -22.23 -25.27
C ARG A 96 -19.85 -23.12 -24.24
N GLU A 97 -20.53 -23.55 -23.18
CA GLU A 97 -19.97 -24.45 -22.16
C GLU A 97 -20.27 -25.91 -22.51
N TYR A 98 -19.21 -26.65 -22.85
CA TYR A 98 -19.27 -28.03 -23.34
C TYR A 98 -20.14 -28.97 -22.48
N LEU A 99 -19.91 -29.00 -21.17
CA LEU A 99 -20.64 -29.91 -20.27
C LEU A 99 -22.14 -29.60 -20.21
N GLN A 100 -22.51 -28.32 -20.22
CA GLN A 100 -23.91 -27.93 -20.11
C GLN A 100 -24.64 -28.09 -21.44
N VAL A 101 -23.99 -27.72 -22.56
CA VAL A 101 -24.56 -27.98 -23.90
C VAL A 101 -24.77 -29.48 -24.09
N GLY A 102 -23.75 -30.30 -23.81
CA GLY A 102 -23.85 -31.76 -23.90
C GLY A 102 -24.93 -32.34 -22.98
N TYR A 103 -25.00 -31.89 -21.72
CA TYR A 103 -26.07 -32.30 -20.80
C TYR A 103 -27.46 -32.01 -21.37
N TYR A 104 -27.67 -30.82 -21.95
CA TYR A 104 -28.97 -30.46 -22.51
C TYR A 104 -29.31 -31.26 -23.77
N THR A 105 -28.36 -31.42 -24.70
CA THR A 105 -28.60 -32.11 -25.98
C THR A 105 -28.64 -33.63 -25.87
N GLU A 106 -27.81 -34.23 -25.02
CA GLU A 106 -27.64 -35.70 -24.94
C GLU A 106 -28.47 -36.35 -23.82
N SER A 107 -28.78 -35.63 -22.73
CA SER A 107 -29.54 -36.18 -21.60
C SER A 107 -30.89 -35.50 -21.43
N TYR A 108 -30.90 -34.19 -21.17
CA TYR A 108 -32.11 -33.48 -20.75
C TYR A 108 -33.21 -33.44 -21.82
N PHE A 109 -32.91 -33.06 -23.06
CA PHE A 109 -33.93 -33.03 -24.13
C PHE A 109 -34.42 -34.43 -24.52
N PRO A 110 -33.56 -35.46 -24.67
CA PRO A 110 -34.01 -36.84 -24.87
C PRO A 110 -34.87 -37.38 -23.73
N ASP A 111 -34.50 -37.15 -22.45
CA ASP A 111 -35.25 -37.60 -21.27
C ASP A 111 -36.68 -37.01 -21.24
N HIS A 112 -36.85 -35.79 -21.75
CA HIS A 112 -38.15 -35.11 -21.84
C HIS A 112 -38.87 -35.33 -23.19
N ASN A 113 -38.38 -36.23 -24.05
CA ASN A 113 -38.92 -36.49 -25.40
C ASN A 113 -39.00 -35.24 -26.30
N VAL A 114 -38.07 -34.30 -26.13
CA VAL A 114 -37.98 -33.06 -26.92
C VAL A 114 -37.01 -33.24 -28.08
N ARG A 115 -37.47 -33.01 -29.31
CA ARG A 115 -36.61 -33.00 -30.50
C ARG A 115 -35.80 -31.70 -30.56
N PHE A 116 -34.46 -31.78 -30.58
CA PHE A 116 -33.60 -30.62 -30.78
C PHE A 116 -33.10 -30.53 -32.22
N ILE A 117 -33.16 -29.33 -32.81
CA ILE A 117 -32.73 -29.05 -34.19
C ILE A 117 -31.82 -27.82 -34.23
N ALA A 118 -30.63 -27.94 -34.81
CA ALA A 118 -29.75 -26.81 -35.12
C ALA A 118 -29.56 -26.67 -36.64
N ILE A 119 -30.12 -25.61 -37.23
CA ILE A 119 -30.24 -25.44 -38.69
C ILE A 119 -28.88 -25.40 -39.39
N ASN A 120 -27.96 -24.54 -38.96
CA ASN A 120 -26.68 -24.35 -39.65
C ASN A 120 -25.69 -25.48 -39.37
N ASP A 121 -25.92 -26.24 -38.31
CA ASP A 121 -25.06 -27.34 -37.90
C ASP A 121 -25.56 -28.68 -38.41
N ASN A 122 -26.73 -28.70 -39.10
CA ASN A 122 -27.43 -29.90 -39.57
C ASN A 122 -27.58 -30.97 -38.48
N VAL A 123 -27.86 -30.54 -37.25
CA VAL A 123 -28.08 -31.43 -36.10
C VAL A 123 -29.58 -31.62 -35.94
N ASP A 124 -30.03 -32.87 -35.90
CA ASP A 124 -31.42 -33.23 -35.67
C ASP A 124 -31.48 -34.50 -34.80
N CYS A 125 -31.95 -34.38 -33.56
CA CYS A 125 -31.96 -35.47 -32.59
C CYS A 125 -33.09 -36.49 -32.79
N LEU A 126 -33.81 -36.50 -33.93
CA LEU A 126 -34.91 -37.43 -34.16
C LEU A 126 -34.45 -38.87 -34.46
N ASP A 127 -33.27 -39.02 -35.04
CA ASP A 127 -32.63 -40.31 -35.28
C ASP A 127 -31.36 -40.37 -34.43
N GLY A 128 -31.40 -41.08 -33.29
CA GLY A 128 -30.24 -41.37 -32.44
C GLY A 128 -29.18 -42.28 -33.10
N ALA A 129 -29.01 -42.15 -34.42
CA ALA A 129 -28.17 -42.96 -35.29
C ALA A 129 -27.63 -42.14 -36.49
N THR A 130 -27.38 -40.84 -36.31
CA THR A 130 -26.66 -40.05 -37.33
C THR A 130 -25.23 -39.82 -36.85
N ASP A 131 -24.24 -40.27 -37.63
CA ASP A 131 -22.78 -40.13 -37.43
C ASP A 131 -22.26 -38.67 -37.23
N MET A 132 -23.16 -37.70 -37.05
CA MET A 132 -22.94 -36.28 -36.85
C MET A 132 -23.03 -35.85 -35.37
N ASP A 133 -23.65 -36.66 -34.49
CA ASP A 133 -23.65 -36.43 -33.03
C ASP A 133 -22.22 -36.52 -32.45
N ASP A 134 -21.39 -37.42 -32.97
CA ASP A 134 -19.97 -37.56 -32.58
C ASP A 134 -19.12 -36.32 -32.92
N PHE A 135 -19.53 -35.51 -33.90
CA PHE A 135 -18.80 -34.32 -34.32
C PHE A 135 -19.13 -33.06 -33.52
N ILE A 136 -20.25 -33.06 -32.79
CA ILE A 136 -20.68 -31.94 -31.94
C ILE A 136 -19.66 -31.69 -30.80
N PRO A 137 -19.19 -32.72 -30.07
CA PRO A 137 -18.09 -32.58 -29.14
C PRO A 137 -16.82 -31.99 -29.77
N ILE A 138 -16.46 -32.46 -30.97
CA ILE A 138 -15.26 -32.01 -31.69
C ILE A 138 -15.37 -30.52 -32.06
N LYS A 139 -16.53 -30.09 -32.56
CA LYS A 139 -16.78 -28.68 -32.92
C LYS A 139 -16.77 -27.76 -31.70
N ASN A 140 -17.32 -28.22 -30.58
CA ASN A 140 -17.28 -27.49 -29.32
C ASN A 140 -15.85 -27.38 -28.77
N ILE A 141 -15.06 -28.46 -28.85
CA ILE A 141 -13.63 -28.44 -28.52
C ILE A 141 -12.88 -27.45 -29.42
N MET A 142 -13.14 -27.44 -30.73
CA MET A 142 -12.53 -26.49 -31.68
C MET A 142 -12.83 -25.03 -31.30
N ASN A 143 -14.08 -24.72 -30.96
CA ASN A 143 -14.47 -23.38 -30.50
C ASN A 143 -13.78 -22.99 -29.19
N GLU A 144 -13.65 -23.94 -28.24
CA GLU A 144 -12.92 -23.70 -26.99
C GLU A 144 -11.43 -23.48 -27.23
N LEU A 145 -10.82 -24.29 -28.10
CA LEU A 145 -9.42 -24.15 -28.50
C LEU A 145 -9.18 -22.78 -29.15
N TYR A 146 -10.10 -22.32 -29.99
CA TYR A 146 -10.05 -20.99 -30.60
C TYR A 146 -10.12 -19.87 -29.54
N ALA A 147 -11.05 -19.95 -28.58
CA ALA A 147 -11.13 -19.00 -27.48
C ALA A 147 -9.88 -19.01 -26.59
N LYS A 148 -9.33 -20.20 -26.32
CA LYS A 148 -8.08 -20.38 -25.57
C LYS A 148 -6.88 -19.78 -26.30
N ASP A 149 -6.82 -19.94 -27.62
CA ASP A 149 -5.74 -19.39 -28.45
C ASP A 149 -5.81 -17.87 -28.56
N ILE A 150 -7.00 -17.28 -28.76
CA ILE A 150 -7.21 -15.82 -28.68
C ILE A 150 -6.76 -15.30 -27.32
N SER A 151 -7.21 -15.94 -26.24
CA SER A 151 -6.82 -15.55 -24.88
C SER A 151 -5.31 -15.64 -24.67
N ARG A 152 -4.63 -16.63 -25.25
CA ARG A 152 -3.17 -16.77 -25.21
C ARG A 152 -2.49 -15.65 -25.99
N LYS A 153 -2.94 -15.35 -27.22
CA LYS A 153 -2.40 -14.28 -28.07
C LYS A 153 -2.57 -12.91 -27.42
N VAL A 154 -3.75 -12.60 -26.90
CA VAL A 154 -4.02 -11.36 -26.17
C VAL A 154 -3.11 -11.23 -24.94
N ARG A 155 -2.99 -12.30 -24.14
CA ARG A 155 -2.08 -12.31 -22.97
C ARG A 155 -0.62 -12.12 -23.38
N SER A 156 -0.17 -12.77 -24.45
CA SER A 156 1.18 -12.60 -24.97
C SER A 156 1.42 -11.15 -25.43
N ALA A 157 0.50 -10.55 -26.17
CA ALA A 157 0.59 -9.15 -26.59
C ALA A 157 0.59 -8.17 -25.39
N HIS A 158 -0.26 -8.40 -24.37
CA HIS A 158 -0.21 -7.63 -23.13
C HIS A 158 1.09 -7.84 -22.36
N ASN A 159 1.65 -9.05 -22.34
CA ASN A 159 2.90 -9.35 -21.67
C ASN A 159 4.08 -8.65 -22.36
N THR A 160 4.15 -8.68 -23.69
CA THR A 160 5.19 -7.97 -24.46
C THR A 160 5.12 -6.46 -24.24
N ARG A 161 3.93 -5.86 -24.32
CA ARG A 161 3.74 -4.43 -24.05
C ARG A 161 4.07 -4.04 -22.60
N GLY A 162 3.58 -4.84 -21.64
CA GLY A 162 3.87 -4.63 -20.23
C GLY A 162 5.37 -4.77 -19.92
N ARG A 163 6.09 -5.64 -20.65
CA ARG A 163 7.54 -5.81 -20.57
C ARG A 163 8.35 -4.69 -21.21
N ALA A 164 7.81 -4.02 -22.22
CA ALA A 164 8.37 -2.79 -22.76
C ALA A 164 8.14 -1.57 -21.84
N GLY A 165 7.43 -1.75 -20.73
CA GLY A 165 7.05 -0.68 -19.80
C GLY A 165 5.95 0.23 -20.34
N GLU A 166 5.17 -0.23 -21.31
CA GLU A 166 3.92 0.46 -21.68
C GLU A 166 2.88 0.26 -20.55
N PRO A 167 2.18 1.32 -20.12
CA PRO A 167 1.16 1.19 -19.09
C PRO A 167 -0.03 0.36 -19.58
N LEU A 168 -0.31 -0.76 -18.92
CA LEU A 168 -1.44 -1.64 -19.27
C LEU A 168 -2.78 -1.18 -18.67
N CYS A 169 -2.74 -0.22 -17.76
CA CYS A 169 -3.90 0.29 -17.03
C CYS A 169 -4.18 1.75 -17.37
N GLN A 170 -5.39 2.19 -17.03
CA GLN A 170 -5.75 3.61 -17.07
C GLN A 170 -4.94 4.38 -16.00
N PRO A 171 -4.59 5.66 -16.23
CA PRO A 171 -3.77 6.43 -15.31
C PRO A 171 -4.41 6.55 -13.91
N PRO A 172 -3.62 6.76 -12.84
CA PRO A 172 -4.15 7.10 -11.52
C PRO A 172 -4.96 8.42 -11.53
N TYR A 173 -5.62 8.74 -10.41
CA TYR A 173 -6.14 10.10 -10.21
C TYR A 173 -4.95 11.08 -10.17
N GLY A 174 -5.07 12.31 -10.68
CA GLY A 174 -3.93 13.24 -10.81
C GLY A 174 -3.14 13.12 -12.12
N TYR A 175 -3.38 12.07 -12.93
CA TYR A 175 -2.79 11.89 -14.24
C TYR A 175 -3.85 11.73 -15.33
N MET A 176 -3.55 12.22 -16.52
CA MET A 176 -4.32 12.05 -17.74
C MET A 176 -3.49 11.36 -18.82
N LYS A 177 -4.16 10.74 -19.80
CA LYS A 177 -3.46 10.24 -20.99
C LYS A 177 -3.11 11.42 -21.89
N ASP A 178 -1.93 11.38 -22.46
CA ASP A 178 -1.56 12.34 -23.49
C ASP A 178 -2.52 12.20 -24.71
N PRO A 179 -3.13 13.29 -25.21
CA PRO A 179 -3.90 13.29 -26.45
C PRO A 179 -3.08 12.85 -27.68
N GLN A 180 -1.76 13.07 -27.67
CA GLN A 180 -0.85 12.72 -28.76
C GLN A 180 -0.33 11.28 -28.66
N ASP A 181 0.03 10.83 -27.45
CA ASP A 181 0.41 9.45 -27.18
C ASP A 181 -0.40 8.82 -26.03
N SER A 182 -1.39 8.01 -26.39
CA SER A 182 -2.21 7.28 -25.40
C SER A 182 -1.43 6.38 -24.43
N LYS A 183 -0.13 6.15 -24.68
CA LYS A 183 0.79 5.35 -23.86
C LYS A 183 1.57 6.18 -22.83
N HIS A 184 1.57 7.50 -22.93
CA HIS A 184 2.22 8.39 -21.97
C HIS A 184 1.20 9.05 -21.04
N TRP A 185 1.60 9.31 -19.79
CA TRP A 185 0.78 9.94 -18.76
C TRP A 185 1.28 11.36 -18.49
N ILE A 186 0.39 12.33 -18.58
CA ILE A 186 0.65 13.74 -18.28
C ILE A 186 -0.02 14.09 -16.95
N VAL A 187 0.60 14.99 -16.19
CA VAL A 187 0.04 15.50 -14.94
C VAL A 187 -1.21 16.34 -15.22
N ASP A 188 -2.30 16.02 -14.53
CA ASP A 188 -3.52 16.84 -14.55
C ASP A 188 -3.44 17.87 -13.41
N PRO A 189 -3.27 19.17 -13.69
CA PRO A 189 -2.96 20.17 -12.67
C PRO A 189 -3.99 20.24 -11.55
N ASP A 190 -5.29 20.14 -11.89
CA ASP A 190 -6.38 20.25 -10.90
C ASP A 190 -6.37 19.04 -9.95
N ALA A 191 -6.26 17.84 -10.51
CA ALA A 191 -6.29 16.61 -9.72
C ALA A 191 -4.97 16.36 -8.98
N ALA A 192 -3.84 16.79 -9.57
CA ALA A 192 -2.52 16.68 -8.95
C ALA A 192 -2.36 17.62 -7.74
N ALA A 193 -2.98 18.81 -7.77
CA ALA A 193 -3.02 19.70 -6.61
C ALA A 193 -3.64 19.00 -5.39
N VAL A 194 -4.79 18.34 -5.58
CA VAL A 194 -5.46 17.57 -4.53
C VAL A 194 -4.58 16.41 -4.02
N VAL A 195 -3.86 15.73 -4.91
CA VAL A 195 -2.93 14.67 -4.50
C VAL A 195 -1.79 15.24 -3.63
N LYS A 196 -1.18 16.36 -4.04
CA LYS A 196 -0.12 17.04 -3.26
C LYS A 196 -0.62 17.46 -1.89
N GLU A 197 -1.83 18.00 -1.82
CA GLU A 197 -2.49 18.39 -0.57
C GLU A 197 -2.75 17.19 0.36
N VAL A 198 -3.24 16.08 -0.18
CA VAL A 198 -3.43 14.84 0.60
C VAL A 198 -2.13 14.36 1.23
N PHE A 199 -1.02 14.36 0.47
CA PHE A 199 0.29 13.98 1.00
C PHE A 199 0.77 14.96 2.08
N LYS A 200 0.59 16.26 1.87
CA LYS A 200 0.94 17.31 2.84
C LYS A 200 0.14 17.15 4.14
N LEU A 201 -1.18 17.07 4.07
CA LEU A 201 -2.06 16.91 5.24
C LEU A 201 -1.75 15.63 6.03
N TYR A 202 -1.35 14.55 5.35
CA TYR A 202 -0.95 13.32 6.02
C TYR A 202 0.41 13.47 6.73
N LEU A 203 1.37 14.17 6.12
CA LEU A 203 2.64 14.52 6.77
C LEU A 203 2.45 15.46 7.96
N ASP A 204 1.43 16.31 7.94
CA ASP A 204 1.03 17.15 9.08
C ASP A 204 0.44 16.32 10.24
N GLY A 205 0.19 15.03 10.02
CA GLY A 205 -0.26 14.07 11.04
C GLY A 205 -1.77 13.90 11.13
N ASN A 206 -2.53 14.35 10.12
CA ASN A 206 -3.95 14.09 10.01
C ASN A 206 -4.21 12.62 9.61
N GLY A 207 -5.19 11.98 10.24
CA GLY A 207 -5.61 10.61 9.87
C GLY A 207 -6.39 10.58 8.55
N GLU A 208 -6.50 9.41 7.90
CA GLU A 208 -7.10 9.32 6.57
C GLU A 208 -8.58 9.72 6.55
N ASP A 209 -9.29 9.51 7.66
CA ASP A 209 -10.69 9.93 7.82
C ASP A 209 -10.84 11.44 8.04
N THR A 210 -9.90 12.05 8.77
CA THR A 210 -9.85 13.51 8.96
C THR A 210 -9.56 14.20 7.63
N ILE A 211 -8.61 13.67 6.85
CA ILE A 211 -8.31 14.18 5.50
C ILE A 211 -9.54 14.05 4.60
N ALA A 212 -10.29 12.94 4.69
CA ALA A 212 -11.53 12.78 3.92
C ALA A 212 -12.57 13.86 4.25
N ARG A 213 -12.66 14.27 5.52
CA ARG A 213 -13.54 15.34 5.96
C ARG A 213 -13.07 16.70 5.49
N ILE A 214 -11.78 17.02 5.66
CA ILE A 214 -11.19 18.28 5.18
C ILE A 214 -11.46 18.46 3.68
N LEU A 215 -11.16 17.45 2.86
CA LEU A 215 -11.40 17.50 1.42
C LEU A 215 -12.89 17.63 1.05
N GLN A 216 -13.78 17.09 1.88
CA GLN A 216 -15.22 17.21 1.69
C GLN A 216 -15.70 18.63 2.03
N ASP A 217 -15.18 19.22 3.11
CA ASP A 217 -15.52 20.57 3.56
C ASP A 217 -15.00 21.64 2.59
N GLU A 218 -13.81 21.43 2.03
CA GLU A 218 -13.21 22.22 0.94
C GLU A 218 -13.89 21.99 -0.42
N GLN A 219 -14.88 21.11 -0.49
CA GLN A 219 -15.66 20.78 -1.70
C GLN A 219 -14.81 20.25 -2.87
N HIS A 220 -13.76 19.47 -2.58
CA HIS A 220 -13.02 18.77 -3.61
C HIS A 220 -13.83 17.59 -4.18
N LEU A 221 -13.98 17.56 -5.50
CA LEU A 221 -14.64 16.45 -6.20
C LEU A 221 -13.91 15.14 -5.92
N ASN A 222 -14.66 14.10 -5.56
CA ASN A 222 -14.08 12.77 -5.41
C ASN A 222 -13.62 12.22 -6.77
N CYS A 223 -12.66 11.27 -6.75
CA CYS A 223 -12.05 10.75 -7.99
C CYS A 223 -13.08 10.26 -9.03
N THR A 224 -14.16 9.62 -8.58
CA THR A 224 -15.22 9.11 -9.48
C THR A 224 -16.05 10.21 -10.12
N ALA A 225 -16.41 11.25 -9.36
CA ALA A 225 -17.13 12.41 -9.86
C ALA A 225 -16.25 13.25 -10.79
N TYR A 226 -14.97 13.39 -10.45
CA TYR A 226 -13.97 14.04 -11.30
C TYR A 226 -13.79 13.33 -12.65
N TRP A 227 -13.66 12.00 -12.66
CA TRP A 227 -13.59 11.26 -13.93
C TRP A 227 -14.88 11.37 -14.74
N ALA A 228 -16.05 11.40 -14.08
CA ALA A 228 -17.33 11.58 -14.74
C ALA A 228 -17.46 12.97 -15.40
N SER A 229 -16.99 14.05 -14.74
CA SER A 229 -17.00 15.39 -15.31
C SER A 229 -16.09 15.53 -16.54
N LYS A 230 -14.97 14.79 -16.57
CA LYS A 230 -14.07 14.70 -17.74
C LYS A 230 -14.53 13.69 -18.80
N GLY A 231 -15.71 13.06 -18.65
CA GLY A 231 -16.24 12.08 -19.61
C GLY A 231 -15.56 10.70 -19.60
N ILE A 232 -14.70 10.42 -18.61
CA ILE A 232 -13.98 9.15 -18.49
C ILE A 232 -14.84 8.14 -17.72
N ASN A 233 -15.49 7.24 -18.44
CA ASN A 233 -16.24 6.14 -17.82
C ASN A 233 -15.29 5.07 -17.25
N ARG A 234 -15.11 5.06 -15.92
CA ARG A 234 -14.48 3.94 -15.21
C ARG A 234 -15.54 2.98 -14.69
N GLY A 235 -15.29 1.68 -14.86
CA GLY A 235 -16.16 0.62 -14.34
C GLY A 235 -16.22 0.63 -12.80
N GLY A 236 -17.42 0.41 -12.25
CA GLY A 236 -17.67 0.39 -10.81
C GLY A 236 -19.12 0.74 -10.50
N LYS A 237 -19.64 0.33 -9.32
CA LYS A 237 -20.97 0.77 -8.88
C LYS A 237 -20.93 2.28 -8.61
N LYS A 238 -21.70 3.07 -9.37
CA LYS A 238 -21.92 4.52 -9.17
C LYS A 238 -22.80 4.78 -7.93
N SER A 239 -22.41 4.23 -6.79
CA SER A 239 -23.25 4.09 -5.59
C SER A 239 -23.19 5.27 -4.63
N GLN A 240 -22.44 6.34 -4.93
CA GLN A 240 -22.30 7.49 -4.04
C GLN A 240 -23.07 8.68 -4.63
N PRO A 241 -24.19 9.09 -4.01
CA PRO A 241 -24.99 10.22 -4.48
C PRO A 241 -24.31 11.58 -4.24
N ASN A 242 -23.40 11.68 -3.25
CA ASN A 242 -22.67 12.92 -2.98
C ASN A 242 -21.31 12.93 -3.75
N PRO A 243 -21.10 13.87 -4.69
CA PRO A 243 -19.87 13.97 -5.48
C PRO A 243 -18.64 14.46 -4.68
N TYR A 244 -18.84 15.04 -3.50
CA TYR A 244 -17.76 15.58 -2.64
C TYR A 244 -17.36 14.63 -1.51
N LYS A 245 -18.10 13.53 -1.32
CA LYS A 245 -17.83 12.60 -0.22
C LYS A 245 -16.60 11.74 -0.52
N TRP A 246 -15.50 12.02 0.17
CA TRP A 246 -14.30 11.20 0.14
C TRP A 246 -14.43 10.02 1.11
N LYS A 247 -13.84 8.88 0.74
CA LYS A 247 -13.75 7.70 1.61
C LYS A 247 -12.32 7.55 2.08
N SER A 248 -12.12 7.20 3.34
CA SER A 248 -10.81 6.88 3.91
C SER A 248 -10.05 5.82 3.07
N SER A 249 -10.76 4.78 2.61
CA SER A 249 -10.19 3.76 1.71
C SER A 249 -9.70 4.29 0.35
N THR A 250 -10.20 5.43 -0.13
CA THR A 250 -9.71 6.08 -1.35
C THR A 250 -8.40 6.82 -1.07
N ILE A 251 -8.31 7.52 0.06
CA ILE A 251 -7.11 8.23 0.50
C ILE A 251 -5.98 7.24 0.79
N ASP A 252 -6.27 6.15 1.50
CA ASP A 252 -5.31 5.05 1.73
C ASP A 252 -4.73 4.51 0.41
N LYS A 253 -5.57 4.34 -0.61
CA LYS A 253 -5.12 3.91 -1.95
C LYS A 253 -4.30 4.96 -2.67
N ILE A 254 -4.51 6.25 -2.42
CA ILE A 254 -3.71 7.33 -3.01
C ILE A 254 -2.33 7.33 -2.35
N LEU A 255 -2.28 7.33 -1.01
CA LEU A 255 -1.03 7.36 -0.26
C LEU A 255 -0.13 6.14 -0.55
N LYS A 256 -0.69 4.96 -0.83
CA LYS A 256 0.05 3.71 -1.13
C LYS A 256 0.51 3.54 -2.58
N ARG A 257 0.11 4.41 -3.51
CA ARG A 257 0.46 4.27 -4.94
C ARG A 257 1.83 4.84 -5.22
N GLN A 258 2.76 3.96 -5.58
CA GLN A 258 4.11 4.34 -6.02
C GLN A 258 4.09 5.06 -7.38
N GLU A 259 3.02 4.91 -8.18
CA GLU A 259 2.89 5.59 -9.47
C GLU A 259 2.94 7.13 -9.40
N TYR A 260 2.73 7.72 -8.21
CA TYR A 260 2.88 9.16 -8.02
C TYR A 260 4.33 9.66 -8.01
N CYS A 261 5.29 8.75 -7.89
CA CYS A 261 6.72 9.05 -7.93
C CYS A 261 7.30 9.00 -9.36
N GLY A 262 6.47 8.82 -10.40
CA GLY A 262 6.94 8.68 -11.78
C GLY A 262 7.08 7.24 -12.27
N ASP A 263 6.73 6.25 -11.44
CA ASP A 263 6.95 4.84 -11.76
C ASP A 263 5.73 4.19 -12.44
N ILE A 264 5.96 3.31 -13.41
CA ILE A 264 4.93 2.44 -13.99
C ILE A 264 5.09 1.03 -13.43
N LEU A 265 4.03 0.56 -12.75
CA LEU A 265 3.98 -0.79 -12.18
C LEU A 265 3.05 -1.69 -13.00
N ASN A 266 3.64 -2.67 -13.69
CA ASN A 266 2.91 -3.67 -14.47
C ASN A 266 2.83 -5.03 -13.74
N PHE A 267 1.86 -5.85 -14.14
CA PHE A 267 1.63 -7.22 -13.63
C PHE A 267 1.26 -7.35 -12.15
N LYS A 268 0.61 -6.34 -11.55
CA LYS A 268 0.05 -6.41 -10.17
C LYS A 268 -0.97 -7.53 -9.98
N THR A 269 -1.73 -7.87 -11.02
CA THR A 269 -2.76 -8.90 -10.96
C THR A 269 -2.73 -9.81 -12.18
N ARG A 270 -3.19 -11.04 -12.02
CA ARG A 270 -3.42 -12.00 -13.10
C ARG A 270 -4.83 -12.59 -13.04
N SER A 271 -5.35 -13.01 -14.19
CA SER A 271 -6.57 -13.83 -14.24
C SER A 271 -6.24 -15.29 -13.93
N LYS A 272 -7.04 -15.98 -13.12
CA LYS A 272 -6.81 -17.39 -12.74
C LYS A 272 -6.75 -18.33 -13.95
N SER A 273 -7.67 -18.17 -14.89
CA SER A 273 -7.68 -18.93 -16.15
C SER A 273 -8.41 -18.14 -17.23
N PHE A 274 -8.39 -18.63 -18.48
CA PHE A 274 -9.18 -18.02 -19.54
C PHE A 274 -10.70 -18.21 -19.34
N LYS A 275 -11.11 -19.22 -18.55
CA LYS A 275 -12.51 -19.49 -18.18
C LYS A 275 -12.95 -18.68 -16.96
N ASN A 276 -12.03 -18.45 -16.03
CA ASN A 276 -12.31 -17.73 -14.79
C ASN A 276 -11.56 -16.39 -14.78
N HIS A 277 -12.30 -15.33 -15.10
CA HIS A 277 -11.81 -13.95 -15.16
C HIS A 277 -11.60 -13.29 -13.79
N ARG A 278 -11.73 -14.05 -12.68
CA ARG A 278 -11.38 -13.55 -11.35
C ARG A 278 -9.91 -13.14 -11.33
N ARG A 279 -9.68 -11.89 -10.90
CA ARG A 279 -8.35 -11.31 -10.70
C ARG A 279 -7.77 -11.81 -9.37
N ILE A 280 -6.51 -12.21 -9.41
CA ILE A 280 -5.71 -12.63 -8.27
C ILE A 280 -4.51 -11.69 -8.22
N ASP A 281 -4.17 -11.23 -7.03
CA ASP A 281 -3.01 -10.39 -6.79
C ASP A 281 -1.73 -11.21 -6.93
N ASN A 282 -0.75 -10.66 -7.64
CA ASN A 282 0.57 -11.27 -7.79
C ASN A 282 1.48 -10.84 -6.63
N PRO A 283 2.41 -11.71 -6.22
CA PRO A 283 3.41 -11.35 -5.22
C PRO A 283 4.32 -10.25 -5.79
N LYS A 284 4.98 -9.48 -4.90
CA LYS A 284 5.71 -8.26 -5.31
C LYS A 284 6.92 -8.56 -6.20
N GLU A 285 7.50 -9.74 -6.10
CA GLU A 285 8.64 -10.19 -6.91
C GLU A 285 8.27 -10.33 -8.39
N ASP A 286 6.99 -10.61 -8.68
CA ASP A 286 6.47 -10.73 -10.05
C ASP A 286 6.07 -9.37 -10.65
N TRP A 287 6.14 -8.29 -9.87
CA TRP A 287 5.82 -6.95 -10.34
C TRP A 287 6.99 -6.42 -11.17
N MET A 288 6.67 -5.86 -12.33
CA MET A 288 7.68 -5.15 -13.10
C MET A 288 7.50 -3.65 -12.89
N VAL A 289 8.51 -3.06 -12.28
CA VAL A 289 8.58 -1.64 -11.95
C VAL A 289 9.50 -0.98 -12.98
N PHE A 290 8.96 0.00 -13.68
CA PHE A 290 9.71 0.85 -14.59
C PHE A 290 9.77 2.24 -13.97
N GLU A 291 10.97 2.64 -13.55
CA GLU A 291 11.19 3.91 -12.84
C GLU A 291 11.19 5.10 -13.80
N ASP A 292 10.77 6.27 -13.32
CA ASP A 292 10.87 7.59 -13.99
C ASP A 292 10.34 7.63 -15.44
N ARG A 293 9.16 7.06 -15.67
CA ARG A 293 8.52 6.98 -17.01
C ARG A 293 7.57 8.14 -17.32
N HIS A 294 7.10 8.83 -16.29
CA HIS A 294 6.26 10.02 -16.39
C HIS A 294 6.60 11.00 -15.27
N GLU A 295 6.14 12.23 -15.39
CA GLU A 295 6.44 13.30 -14.43
C GLU A 295 5.89 12.95 -13.02
N ALA A 296 6.76 13.00 -12.02
CA ALA A 296 6.39 12.71 -10.64
C ALA A 296 5.54 13.84 -10.05
N ILE A 297 4.39 13.50 -9.45
CA ILE A 297 3.57 14.46 -8.69
C ILE A 297 4.18 14.69 -7.29
N ILE A 298 4.74 13.62 -6.70
CA ILE A 298 5.32 13.61 -5.36
C ILE A 298 6.76 13.13 -5.45
N ASP A 299 7.65 13.80 -4.72
CA ASP A 299 9.04 13.40 -4.61
C ASP A 299 9.22 12.06 -3.86
N ARG A 300 10.26 11.30 -4.22
CA ARG A 300 10.47 9.94 -3.72
C ARG A 300 10.76 9.92 -2.22
N ASP A 301 11.43 10.94 -1.68
CA ASP A 301 11.69 11.04 -0.24
C ASP A 301 10.40 11.31 0.53
N THR A 302 9.56 12.20 0.00
CA THR A 302 8.24 12.50 0.55
C THR A 302 7.37 11.24 0.60
N TYR A 303 7.34 10.47 -0.50
CA TYR A 303 6.61 9.19 -0.54
C TYR A 303 7.17 8.17 0.47
N ASN A 304 8.49 8.02 0.56
CA ASN A 304 9.12 7.10 1.50
C ASN A 304 8.82 7.44 2.97
N LYS A 305 8.81 8.74 3.32
CA LYS A 305 8.40 9.22 4.66
C LYS A 305 6.95 8.81 4.97
N VAL A 306 6.02 9.03 4.04
CA VAL A 306 4.62 8.63 4.17
C VAL A 306 4.48 7.11 4.32
N GLN A 307 5.21 6.31 3.53
CA GLN A 307 5.18 4.84 3.65
C GLN A 307 5.71 4.35 5.02
N LYS A 308 6.75 4.98 5.57
CA LYS A 308 7.24 4.69 6.93
C LYS A 308 6.15 5.01 7.96
N MET A 309 5.51 6.17 7.85
CA MET A 309 4.40 6.56 8.75
C MET A 309 3.23 5.57 8.65
N LEU A 310 2.79 5.17 7.45
CA LEU A 310 1.71 4.19 7.27
C LEU A 310 1.99 2.83 7.93
N LYS A 311 3.25 2.37 7.97
CA LYS A 311 3.61 1.09 8.63
C LYS A 311 3.53 1.18 10.15
N THR A 312 3.90 2.32 10.72
CA THR A 312 3.92 2.56 12.16
C THR A 312 2.53 2.90 12.72
N THR A 313 1.72 3.59 11.90
CA THR A 313 0.41 4.13 12.28
C THR A 313 -0.70 3.11 12.07
N LYS A 314 -0.87 2.16 13.01
CA LYS A 314 -2.18 1.52 13.25
C LYS A 314 -3.01 2.42 14.16
N GLN A 315 -3.29 3.66 13.76
CA GLN A 315 -4.11 4.56 14.57
C GLN A 315 -5.60 4.31 14.33
N ARG A 316 -6.36 4.10 15.41
CA ARG A 316 -7.83 4.10 15.38
C ARG A 316 -8.31 5.54 15.25
N ALA A 317 -9.31 5.77 14.41
CA ALA A 317 -9.95 7.08 14.26
C ALA A 317 -10.41 7.62 15.62
N PRO A 318 -10.07 8.86 15.99
CA PRO A 318 -10.59 9.48 17.21
C PRO A 318 -12.08 9.77 17.06
N LYS A 319 -12.88 9.46 18.09
CA LYS A 319 -14.28 9.91 18.17
C LYS A 319 -14.33 11.43 18.34
N GLU A 320 -15.32 12.09 17.76
CA GLU A 320 -15.52 13.56 17.76
C GLU A 320 -15.59 14.16 19.18
N GLU A 321 -16.01 13.41 20.19
CA GLU A 321 -16.06 13.83 21.59
C GLU A 321 -14.66 13.99 22.24
N ASN A 322 -13.62 13.38 21.66
CA ASN A 322 -12.25 13.58 22.10
C ASN A 322 -11.70 14.78 21.33
N GLY A 323 -11.58 15.93 21.99
CA GLY A 323 -11.06 17.17 21.39
C GLY A 323 -9.67 17.03 20.75
N PRO A 324 -9.07 18.14 20.26
CA PRO A 324 -7.78 18.10 19.57
C PRO A 324 -6.75 17.38 20.45
N LYS A 325 -6.13 16.34 19.87
CA LYS A 325 -5.08 15.58 20.55
C LYS A 325 -3.85 16.48 20.71
N SER A 326 -3.24 16.46 21.89
CA SER A 326 -1.96 17.14 22.12
C SER A 326 -0.88 16.62 21.17
N ILE A 327 0.01 17.50 20.74
CA ILE A 327 1.18 17.22 19.89
C ILE A 327 2.11 16.15 20.48
N PHE A 328 2.07 15.92 21.80
CA PHE A 328 2.88 14.92 22.51
C PHE A 328 2.25 13.52 22.58
N CYS A 329 1.09 13.31 21.96
CA CYS A 329 0.47 11.98 21.93
C CYS A 329 1.39 10.97 21.22
N ASP A 330 1.54 9.79 21.83
CA ASP A 330 2.46 8.69 21.45
C ASP A 330 3.96 8.90 21.78
N LEU A 331 4.37 10.06 22.29
CA LEU A 331 5.77 10.33 22.69
C LEU A 331 6.05 10.05 24.17
N LEU A 332 5.06 10.24 25.05
CA LEU A 332 5.22 10.09 26.49
C LEU A 332 5.13 8.63 26.96
N ARG A 333 6.08 8.24 27.81
CA ARG A 333 6.15 6.92 28.46
C ARG A 333 6.35 7.08 29.96
N CYS A 334 5.87 6.09 30.71
CA CYS A 334 6.10 5.98 32.14
C CYS A 334 7.52 5.43 32.39
N ALA A 335 8.33 6.12 33.18
CA ALA A 335 9.69 5.67 33.49
C ALA A 335 9.71 4.32 34.25
N ASP A 336 8.75 4.08 35.14
CA ASP A 336 8.74 2.87 35.97
C ASP A 336 8.26 1.61 35.25
N CYS A 337 7.28 1.74 34.34
CA CYS A 337 6.65 0.58 33.69
C CYS A 337 6.81 0.54 32.17
N GLY A 338 7.47 1.54 31.58
CA GLY A 338 7.70 1.67 30.13
C GLY A 338 6.43 1.79 29.27
N SER A 339 5.25 1.84 29.90
CA SER A 339 3.97 1.89 29.20
C SER A 339 3.69 3.30 28.69
N LYS A 340 2.94 3.40 27.58
CA LYS A 340 2.53 4.69 27.00
C LYS A 340 1.68 5.49 27.98
N MET A 341 1.81 6.81 27.95
CA MET A 341 0.89 7.69 28.67
C MET A 341 -0.32 8.05 27.81
N TRP A 342 -1.51 8.02 28.39
CA TRP A 342 -2.76 8.40 27.74
C TRP A 342 -3.08 9.86 28.01
N TYR A 343 -3.57 10.53 26.96
CA TYR A 343 -4.04 11.91 27.02
C TYR A 343 -5.48 11.95 27.52
N HIS A 344 -5.74 12.82 28.49
CA HIS A 344 -7.05 13.03 29.09
C HIS A 344 -7.34 14.52 29.21
N THR A 345 -8.63 14.83 29.11
CA THR A 345 -9.18 16.15 29.45
C THR A 345 -9.93 16.03 30.76
N ASN A 346 -9.70 16.96 31.69
CA ASN A 346 -10.36 16.94 32.98
C ASN A 346 -11.88 17.16 32.82
N THR A 347 -12.66 16.39 33.57
CA THR A 347 -14.13 16.41 33.54
C THR A 347 -14.71 17.70 34.11
N GLN A 348 -14.09 18.30 35.13
CA GLN A 348 -14.60 19.50 35.79
C GLN A 348 -14.20 20.78 35.05
N ASN A 349 -12.94 20.87 34.63
CA ASN A 349 -12.43 21.99 33.84
C ASN A 349 -11.86 21.46 32.53
N LYS A 350 -12.58 21.70 31.44
CA LYS A 350 -12.21 21.19 30.10
C LYS A 350 -10.95 21.83 29.54
N ASP A 351 -10.47 22.93 30.12
CA ASP A 351 -9.23 23.61 29.71
C ASP A 351 -7.98 22.93 30.30
N ILE A 352 -8.15 22.00 31.26
CA ILE A 352 -7.02 21.29 31.87
C ILE A 352 -6.82 19.96 31.16
N HIS A 353 -5.72 19.88 30.42
CA HIS A 353 -5.29 18.68 29.72
C HIS A 353 -4.07 18.04 30.39
N TYR A 354 -4.06 16.71 30.47
CA TYR A 354 -3.00 15.97 31.16
C TYR A 354 -2.75 14.59 30.58
N PHE A 355 -1.60 14.04 30.92
CA PHE A 355 -1.18 12.69 30.60
C PHE A 355 -1.13 11.83 31.86
N SER A 356 -1.63 10.60 31.77
CA SER A 356 -1.53 9.61 32.86
C SER A 356 -1.05 8.26 32.34
N CYS A 357 -0.29 7.53 33.16
CA CYS A 357 0.20 6.19 32.81
C CYS A 357 -0.96 5.23 32.51
N SER A 358 -0.94 4.59 31.33
CA SER A 358 -1.99 3.65 30.90
C SER A 358 -2.03 2.34 31.71
N ASN A 359 -0.99 2.08 32.49
CA ASN A 359 -0.79 0.83 33.23
C ASN A 359 -0.86 1.07 34.75
N TYR A 360 -1.45 2.19 35.18
CA TYR A 360 -1.64 2.50 36.60
C TYR A 360 -2.66 1.56 37.25
N VAL A 361 -2.30 0.96 38.39
CA VAL A 361 -3.07 -0.10 39.05
C VAL A 361 -4.49 0.34 39.41
N LYS A 362 -4.66 1.56 39.95
CA LYS A 362 -5.98 2.02 40.44
C LYS A 362 -6.95 2.41 39.32
N ASP A 363 -6.44 2.99 38.23
CA ASP A 363 -7.29 3.47 37.13
C ASP A 363 -7.53 2.40 36.07
N TYR A 364 -6.54 1.54 35.81
CA TYR A 364 -6.53 0.63 34.65
C TYR A 364 -6.23 -0.83 34.98
N ARG A 365 -6.15 -1.21 36.27
CA ARG A 365 -5.81 -2.58 36.73
C ARG A 365 -4.48 -3.08 36.17
N GLY A 366 -3.54 -2.16 35.97
CA GLY A 366 -2.21 -2.44 35.45
C GLY A 366 -1.21 -2.88 36.53
N THR A 367 0.09 -2.85 36.19
CA THR A 367 1.20 -3.24 37.09
C THR A 367 1.96 -2.07 37.72
N CYS A 368 1.68 -0.82 37.32
CA CYS A 368 2.37 0.36 37.85
C CYS A 368 1.73 0.82 39.16
N LEU A 369 2.50 0.74 40.26
CA LEU A 369 2.05 0.96 41.63
C LEU A 369 1.86 2.45 41.98
N THR A 370 2.68 3.32 41.39
CA THR A 370 2.79 4.76 41.65
C THR A 370 2.08 5.60 40.58
N ARG A 371 1.60 6.79 40.95
CA ARG A 371 0.80 7.63 40.06
C ARG A 371 1.70 8.55 39.22
N HIS A 372 1.96 8.15 37.99
CA HIS A 372 2.64 8.97 37.00
C HIS A 372 1.65 9.84 36.23
N TYR A 373 1.71 11.13 36.47
CA TYR A 373 0.80 12.14 35.95
C TYR A 373 1.57 13.41 35.60
N ILE A 374 1.31 14.00 34.44
CA ILE A 374 1.86 15.31 34.07
C ILE A 374 0.87 16.14 33.25
N ARG A 375 0.86 17.46 33.41
CA ARG A 375 0.03 18.38 32.60
C ARG A 375 0.62 18.56 31.20
N ALA A 376 -0.25 18.71 30.20
CA ALA A 376 0.19 18.92 28.82
C ALA A 376 1.02 20.22 28.68
N ASP A 377 0.55 21.32 29.27
CA ASP A 377 1.21 22.63 29.24
C ASP A 377 2.63 22.60 29.85
N ALA A 378 2.82 21.79 30.89
CA ALA A 378 4.13 21.62 31.53
C ALA A 378 5.11 20.86 30.63
N VAL A 379 4.65 19.82 29.93
CA VAL A 379 5.48 19.10 28.94
C VAL A 379 5.86 20.04 27.80
N GLU A 380 4.93 20.86 27.33
CA GLU A 380 5.16 21.81 26.24
C GLU A 380 6.26 22.81 26.57
N ALA A 381 6.16 23.46 27.74
CA ALA A 381 7.14 24.42 28.20
C ALA A 381 8.53 23.81 28.38
N VAL A 382 8.61 22.60 28.98
CA VAL A 382 9.90 21.91 29.21
C VAL A 382 10.57 21.54 27.89
N VAL A 383 9.80 20.96 26.94
CA VAL A 383 10.36 20.55 25.64
C VAL A 383 10.77 21.77 24.81
N GLU A 384 9.98 22.84 24.82
CA GLU A 384 10.32 24.07 24.11
C GLU A 384 11.62 24.70 24.64
N MET A 385 11.78 24.75 25.96
CA MET A 385 13.00 25.27 26.59
C MET A 385 14.22 24.41 26.24
N GLU A 386 14.11 23.08 26.34
CA GLU A 386 15.25 22.19 26.06
C GLU A 386 15.66 22.27 24.58
N LEU A 387 14.69 22.40 23.65
CA LEU A 387 14.98 22.63 22.24
C LEU A 387 15.65 23.99 21.98
N ARG A 388 15.25 25.04 22.71
CA ARG A 388 15.93 26.35 22.66
C ARG A 388 17.36 26.25 23.21
N ARG A 389 17.57 25.55 24.32
CA ARG A 389 18.89 25.27 24.90
C ARG A 389 19.81 24.56 23.89
N LEU A 390 19.29 23.53 23.22
CA LEU A 390 20.02 22.82 22.17
C LEU A 390 20.35 23.73 20.97
N ALA A 391 19.42 24.61 20.59
CA ALA A 391 19.63 25.57 19.52
C ALA A 391 20.73 26.59 19.86
N GLU A 392 20.71 27.15 21.07
CA GLU A 392 21.75 28.06 21.56
C GLU A 392 23.12 27.39 21.61
N TYR A 393 23.19 26.15 22.08
CA TYR A 393 24.44 25.38 22.12
C TYR A 393 25.00 25.10 20.71
N LEU A 394 24.11 24.79 19.74
CA LEU A 394 24.49 24.60 18.34
C LEU A 394 25.06 25.89 17.72
N VAL A 395 24.50 27.06 18.05
CA VAL A 395 24.99 28.37 17.56
C VAL A 395 26.31 28.76 18.22
N ALA A 396 26.47 28.47 19.51
CA ALA A 396 27.67 28.81 20.27
C ALA A 396 28.90 28.00 19.84
N ASP A 397 28.76 26.69 19.64
CA ASP A 397 29.88 25.83 19.23
C ASP A 397 29.39 24.59 18.46
N GLU A 398 29.25 24.76 17.14
CA GLU A 398 28.80 23.69 16.24
C GLU A 398 29.75 22.49 16.25
N ASN A 399 31.06 22.71 16.40
CA ASN A 399 32.06 21.66 16.43
C ASN A 399 31.99 20.85 17.73
N ARG A 400 31.85 21.53 18.86
CA ARG A 400 31.71 20.86 20.17
C ARG A 400 30.36 20.16 20.30
N PHE A 401 29.30 20.68 19.71
CA PHE A 401 28.00 19.99 19.64
C PHE A 401 28.07 18.74 18.75
N ALA A 402 28.72 18.84 17.58
CA ALA A 402 29.00 17.69 16.74
C ALA A 402 29.88 16.65 17.47
N GLU A 403 30.84 17.10 18.27
CA GLU A 403 31.62 16.24 19.15
C GLU A 403 30.79 15.63 20.28
N LEU A 404 29.87 16.35 20.93
CA LEU A 404 28.98 15.84 21.97
C LEU A 404 28.05 14.74 21.41
N LEU A 405 27.51 14.98 20.22
CA LEU A 405 26.80 13.98 19.43
C LEU A 405 27.70 12.80 19.01
N ALA A 406 29.02 13.00 18.95
CA ALA A 406 30.03 11.98 18.62
C ALA A 406 30.69 11.30 19.81
N ARG A 407 30.60 11.85 21.02
CA ARG A 407 31.24 11.33 22.23
C ARG A 407 30.71 9.95 22.64
N LYS A 408 29.50 9.57 22.22
CA LYS A 408 28.99 8.18 22.35
C LYS A 408 29.50 7.20 21.28
N SER A 409 30.21 7.66 20.24
CA SER A 409 30.73 6.84 19.14
C SER A 409 32.13 7.31 18.71
N ASN A 410 33.10 6.93 19.55
CA ASN A 410 34.54 7.13 19.51
C ASN A 410 35.22 7.23 18.13
N LYS A 411 36.42 7.82 18.13
CA LYS A 411 37.55 7.64 17.19
C LYS A 411 37.75 6.18 16.71
N GLN A 412 37.32 5.20 17.51
CA GLN A 412 37.22 3.78 17.19
C GLN A 412 36.25 3.49 16.03
N TYR A 413 35.08 4.12 15.98
CA TYR A 413 34.10 3.94 14.91
C TYR A 413 34.63 4.46 13.56
N GLU A 414 35.24 5.63 13.57
CA GLU A 414 36.00 6.20 12.44
C GLU A 414 37.10 5.24 11.97
N SER A 415 37.87 4.66 12.91
CA SER A 415 38.93 3.70 12.61
C SER A 415 38.38 2.38 12.06
N GLU A 416 37.26 1.90 12.59
CA GLU A 416 36.56 0.69 12.13
C GLU A 416 35.96 0.88 10.74
N LYS A 417 35.40 2.06 10.44
CA LYS A 417 34.89 2.41 9.12
C LYS A 417 36.02 2.39 8.09
N LYS A 418 37.15 3.03 8.42
CA LYS A 418 38.36 3.04 7.59
C LYS A 418 38.94 1.64 7.41
N ALA A 419 38.96 0.82 8.47
CA ALA A 419 39.41 -0.57 8.40
C ALA A 419 38.50 -1.44 7.52
N ALA A 420 37.17 -1.35 7.71
CA ALA A 420 36.19 -2.09 6.93
C ALA A 420 36.20 -1.68 5.44
N ALA A 421 36.35 -0.39 5.15
CA ALA A 421 36.48 0.11 3.79
C ALA A 421 37.79 -0.36 3.11
N SER A 422 38.90 -0.39 3.85
CA SER A 422 40.18 -0.93 3.36
C SER A 422 40.10 -2.43 3.08
N GLU A 423 39.45 -3.18 3.98
CA GLU A 423 39.26 -4.62 3.83
C GLU A 423 38.32 -4.98 2.66
N LEU A 424 37.29 -4.16 2.42
CA LEU A 424 36.41 -4.28 1.26
C LEU A 424 37.19 -4.09 -0.05
N ARG A 425 37.99 -3.02 -0.15
CA ARG A 425 38.84 -2.77 -1.34
C ARG A 425 39.81 -3.92 -1.60
N LYS A 426 40.47 -4.45 -0.56
CA LYS A 426 41.36 -5.61 -0.69
C LYS A 426 40.62 -6.84 -1.22
N SER A 427 39.42 -7.10 -0.70
CA SER A 427 38.59 -8.25 -1.09
C SER A 427 38.08 -8.11 -2.53
N GLU A 428 37.68 -6.91 -2.95
CA GLU A 428 37.24 -6.61 -4.33
C GLU A 428 38.40 -6.80 -5.33
N MET A 429 39.59 -6.24 -5.04
CA MET A 429 40.78 -6.44 -5.88
C MET A 429 41.15 -7.92 -6.00
N ARG A 430 41.03 -8.70 -4.91
CA ARG A 430 41.32 -10.14 -4.94
C ARG A 430 40.33 -10.91 -5.82
N ILE A 431 39.04 -10.59 -5.77
CA ILE A 431 38.03 -11.20 -6.65
C ILE A 431 38.32 -10.90 -8.13
N GLU A 432 38.76 -9.70 -8.47
CA GLU A 432 39.13 -9.36 -9.85
C GLU A 432 40.40 -10.08 -10.32
N MET A 433 41.29 -10.42 -9.40
CA MET A 433 42.54 -11.12 -9.70
C MET A 433 42.33 -12.62 -9.94
N ILE A 434 41.42 -13.28 -9.21
CA ILE A 434 41.16 -14.72 -9.30
C ILE A 434 40.90 -15.22 -10.74
N PRO A 435 40.05 -14.57 -11.57
CA PRO A 435 39.86 -14.96 -12.97
C PRO A 435 41.14 -14.91 -13.82
N LYS A 436 42.04 -13.95 -13.55
CA LYS A 436 43.33 -13.84 -14.25
C LYS A 436 44.26 -14.99 -13.85
N LEU A 437 44.25 -15.37 -12.57
CA LEU A 437 45.00 -16.52 -12.06
C LEU A 437 44.47 -17.85 -12.60
N LEU A 438 43.15 -18.04 -12.66
CA LEU A 438 42.52 -19.20 -13.29
C LEU A 438 42.88 -19.33 -14.77
N LYS A 439 42.94 -18.20 -15.49
CA LYS A 439 43.38 -18.18 -16.90
C LYS A 439 44.82 -18.64 -17.05
N SER A 440 45.73 -18.10 -16.23
CA SER A 440 47.15 -18.51 -16.23
C SER A 440 47.31 -19.99 -15.86
N LEU A 441 46.56 -20.48 -14.88
CA LEU A 441 46.58 -21.89 -14.46
C LEU A 441 46.13 -22.83 -15.59
N TYR A 442 45.15 -22.42 -16.38
CA TYR A 442 44.71 -23.17 -17.55
C TYR A 442 45.77 -23.18 -18.66
N GLU A 443 46.45 -22.05 -18.89
CA GLU A 443 47.57 -21.96 -19.84
C GLU A 443 48.76 -22.84 -19.39
N ASP A 444 49.06 -22.91 -18.10
CA ASP A 444 50.12 -23.78 -17.55
C ASP A 444 49.76 -25.28 -17.64
N LYS A 445 48.48 -25.64 -17.53
CA LYS A 445 47.99 -27.01 -17.83
C LYS A 445 48.25 -27.37 -19.30
N LEU A 446 47.90 -26.48 -20.23
CA LEU A 446 48.11 -26.71 -21.67
C LEU A 446 49.60 -26.85 -22.03
N ASN A 447 50.47 -26.13 -21.33
CA ASN A 447 51.92 -26.19 -21.51
C ASN A 447 52.58 -27.39 -20.79
N GLY A 448 51.80 -28.27 -20.15
CA GLY A 448 52.31 -29.47 -19.46
C GLY A 448 53.09 -29.18 -18.17
N LYS A 449 53.06 -27.95 -17.65
CA LYS A 449 53.73 -27.57 -16.40
C LYS A 449 52.97 -28.00 -15.15
N THR A 450 51.71 -28.37 -15.29
CA THR A 450 50.82 -28.79 -14.19
C THR A 450 50.07 -30.06 -14.56
N THR A 451 49.99 -31.00 -13.62
CA THR A 451 49.22 -32.24 -13.78
C THR A 451 47.72 -31.98 -13.68
N GLU A 452 46.91 -32.88 -14.24
CA GLU A 452 45.45 -32.74 -14.22
C GLU A 452 44.87 -32.75 -12.80
N GLU A 453 45.46 -33.55 -11.91
CA GLU A 453 45.08 -33.61 -10.48
C GLU A 453 45.33 -32.26 -9.78
N ASN A 454 46.50 -31.66 -9.97
CA ASN A 454 46.86 -30.38 -9.37
C ASN A 454 46.00 -29.23 -9.92
N TYR A 455 45.66 -29.27 -11.21
CA TYR A 455 44.73 -28.31 -11.80
C TYR A 455 43.34 -28.41 -11.16
N SER A 456 42.82 -29.62 -10.96
CA SER A 456 41.51 -29.83 -10.34
C SER A 456 41.46 -29.25 -8.92
N ILE A 457 42.48 -29.55 -8.10
CA ILE A 457 42.58 -29.06 -6.72
C ILE A 457 42.64 -27.53 -6.68
N LEU A 458 43.56 -26.91 -7.42
CA LEU A 458 43.71 -25.44 -7.44
C LEU A 458 42.46 -24.75 -8.01
N SER A 459 41.81 -25.35 -9.01
CA SER A 459 40.58 -24.79 -9.57
C SER A 459 39.43 -24.80 -8.56
N SER A 460 39.31 -25.85 -7.73
CA SER A 460 38.35 -25.90 -6.63
C SER A 460 38.69 -24.89 -5.53
N GLU A 461 39.95 -24.76 -5.15
CA GLU A 461 40.38 -23.78 -4.13
C GLU A 461 40.08 -22.34 -4.55
N TYR A 462 40.34 -21.98 -5.81
CA TYR A 462 39.98 -20.65 -6.34
C TYR A 462 38.47 -20.44 -6.45
N ALA A 463 37.69 -21.49 -6.73
CA ALA A 463 36.24 -21.41 -6.75
C ALA A 463 35.67 -21.16 -5.34
N ASP A 464 36.19 -21.88 -4.34
CA ASP A 464 35.83 -21.71 -2.93
C ASP A 464 36.27 -20.35 -2.40
N GLU A 465 37.49 -19.91 -2.70
CA GLU A 465 38.00 -18.57 -2.36
C GLU A 465 37.08 -17.48 -2.94
N ARG A 466 36.68 -17.63 -4.21
CA ARG A 466 35.76 -16.68 -4.86
C ARG A 466 34.40 -16.63 -4.16
N GLU A 467 33.85 -17.77 -3.74
CA GLU A 467 32.58 -17.80 -3.03
C GLU A 467 32.68 -17.18 -1.63
N GLN A 468 33.74 -17.49 -0.89
CA GLN A 468 34.00 -16.91 0.43
C GLN A 468 34.20 -15.39 0.35
N LEU A 469 34.97 -14.89 -0.62
CA LEU A 469 35.16 -13.46 -0.83
C LEU A 469 33.87 -12.76 -1.22
N LYS A 470 33.01 -13.37 -2.06
CA LYS A 470 31.68 -12.80 -2.37
C LYS A 470 30.81 -12.65 -1.13
N LYS A 471 30.77 -13.69 -0.27
CA LYS A 471 30.05 -13.64 1.02
C LYS A 471 30.63 -12.56 1.93
N LYS A 472 31.95 -12.41 1.98
CA LYS A 472 32.65 -11.39 2.79
C LYS A 472 32.35 -9.97 2.31
N ILE A 473 32.40 -9.72 0.99
CA ILE A 473 32.08 -8.42 0.39
C ILE A 473 30.63 -8.02 0.70
N LEU A 474 29.68 -8.94 0.60
CA LEU A 474 28.28 -8.68 0.95
C LEU A 474 28.14 -8.26 2.42
N LYS A 475 28.81 -8.95 3.34
CA LYS A 475 28.81 -8.59 4.78
C LYS A 475 29.45 -7.23 5.04
N LEU A 476 30.60 -6.94 4.42
CA LEU A 476 31.31 -5.68 4.58
C LEU A 476 30.52 -4.50 3.99
N ARG A 477 29.90 -4.67 2.81
CA ARG A 477 29.03 -3.65 2.22
C ARG A 477 27.81 -3.38 3.09
N LYS A 478 27.19 -4.42 3.65
CA LYS A 478 26.08 -4.26 4.60
C LYS A 478 26.52 -3.48 5.84
N LYS A 479 27.66 -3.83 6.45
CA LYS A 479 28.21 -3.13 7.60
C LYS A 479 28.48 -1.65 7.28
N LEU A 480 29.07 -1.35 6.13
CA LEU A 480 29.33 0.04 5.71
C LEU A 480 28.04 0.82 5.41
N ALA A 481 27.01 0.17 4.88
CA ALA A 481 25.70 0.79 4.66
C ALA A 481 25.02 1.13 5.99
N GLU A 482 24.99 0.19 6.95
CA GLU A 482 24.47 0.42 8.31
C GLU A 482 25.25 1.54 9.03
N MET A 483 26.54 1.70 8.73
CA MET A 483 27.35 2.79 9.25
C MET A 483 27.04 4.13 8.58
N GLY A 484 26.81 4.15 7.26
CA GLY A 484 26.42 5.35 6.51
C GLY A 484 25.01 5.85 6.85
N GLU A 485 24.07 4.94 7.10
CA GLU A 485 22.72 5.30 7.55
C GLU A 485 22.76 6.12 8.84
N LYS A 486 23.56 5.69 9.84
CA LYS A 486 23.73 6.43 11.11
C LYS A 486 24.30 7.84 10.94
N GLU A 487 25.12 8.07 9.92
CA GLU A 487 25.72 9.36 9.62
C GLU A 487 24.72 10.29 8.93
N SER A 488 23.95 9.78 7.97
CA SER A 488 22.82 10.49 7.36
C SER A 488 21.76 10.86 8.39
N GLU A 489 21.47 9.96 9.33
CA GLU A 489 20.54 10.19 10.44
C GLU A 489 21.02 11.31 11.39
N ARG A 490 22.34 11.41 11.66
CA ARG A 490 22.91 12.54 12.41
C ARG A 490 22.71 13.87 11.68
N GLU A 491 22.97 13.90 10.37
CA GLU A 491 22.76 15.11 9.57
C GLU A 491 21.29 15.52 9.55
N GLU A 492 20.36 14.55 9.49
CA GLU A 492 18.93 14.80 9.63
C GLU A 492 18.59 15.43 10.99
N PHE A 493 19.19 14.95 12.08
CA PHE A 493 18.98 15.53 13.42
C PHE A 493 19.43 17.00 13.49
N ILE A 494 20.61 17.33 12.96
CA ILE A 494 21.11 18.72 12.92
C ILE A 494 20.20 19.59 12.06
N ARG A 495 19.75 19.08 10.90
CA ARG A 495 18.78 19.79 10.04
C ARG A 495 17.46 20.05 10.76
N ALA A 496 16.96 19.08 11.54
CA ALA A 496 15.73 19.23 12.29
C ALA A 496 15.83 20.32 13.38
N ILE A 497 16.96 20.41 14.10
CA ILE A 497 17.21 21.49 15.06
C ILE A 497 17.26 22.86 14.35
N ARG A 498 17.96 22.96 13.21
CA ARG A 498 18.00 24.21 12.42
C ARG A 498 16.61 24.63 11.95
N LYS A 499 15.78 23.69 11.50
CA LYS A 499 14.40 23.95 11.09
C LYS A 499 13.54 24.45 12.25
N PHE A 500 13.78 23.95 13.48
CA PHE A 500 13.12 24.47 14.68
C PHE A 500 13.51 25.93 14.95
N MET A 501 14.79 26.30 14.79
CA MET A 501 15.25 27.69 14.96
C MET A 501 14.52 28.67 14.03
N GLU A 502 14.22 28.26 12.80
CA GLU A 502 13.53 29.11 11.82
C GLU A 502 12.04 29.32 12.15
N MET A 503 11.34 28.26 12.60
CA MET A 503 9.88 28.31 12.74
C MET A 503 9.40 28.92 14.06
N ARG A 504 10.22 28.90 15.13
CA ARG A 504 9.87 29.39 16.49
C ARG A 504 8.57 28.84 17.11
N THR A 505 7.91 27.86 16.47
CA THR A 505 6.69 27.21 16.95
C THR A 505 6.85 25.70 16.94
N LEU A 506 6.41 25.04 18.02
CA LEU A 506 6.52 23.59 18.18
C LEU A 506 5.46 22.88 17.32
N THR A 507 5.89 22.23 16.25
CA THR A 507 5.01 21.42 15.39
C THR A 507 5.20 19.93 15.66
N ARG A 508 4.14 19.15 15.45
CA ARG A 508 4.20 17.69 15.61
C ARG A 508 5.24 17.03 14.69
N GLN A 509 5.48 17.61 13.52
CA GLN A 509 6.51 17.15 12.57
C GLN A 509 7.90 17.25 13.19
N VAL A 510 8.25 18.42 13.73
CA VAL A 510 9.55 18.66 14.37
C VAL A 510 9.75 17.74 15.57
N LEU A 511 8.71 17.57 16.40
CA LEU A 511 8.76 16.65 17.54
C LEU A 511 8.99 15.19 17.11
N ASN A 512 8.30 14.73 16.08
CA ASN A 512 8.49 13.38 15.54
C ASN A 512 9.84 13.19 14.85
N GLU A 513 10.47 14.24 14.33
CA GLU A 513 11.82 14.17 13.74
C GLU A 513 12.90 14.14 14.83
N LEU A 514 12.71 14.87 15.94
CA LEU A 514 13.72 15.05 17.00
C LEU A 514 13.62 14.05 18.16
N ILE A 515 12.42 13.77 18.66
CA ILE A 515 12.20 13.04 19.92
C ILE A 515 11.73 11.62 19.64
N ASP A 516 12.36 10.63 20.27
CA ASP A 516 11.94 9.24 20.22
C ASP A 516 10.84 8.97 21.26
N HIS A 517 11.11 9.29 22.52
CA HIS A 517 10.15 9.24 23.62
C HIS A 517 10.58 10.14 24.78
N ILE A 518 9.64 10.46 25.66
CA ILE A 518 9.87 11.24 26.88
C ILE A 518 9.43 10.38 28.06
N ASP A 519 10.35 10.09 28.97
CA ASP A 519 10.08 9.34 30.18
C ASP A 519 9.67 10.29 31.31
N VAL A 520 8.51 9.99 31.89
CA VAL A 520 7.91 10.75 32.99
C VAL A 520 8.06 9.94 34.28
N TYR A 521 8.70 10.54 35.28
CA TYR A 521 8.87 9.98 36.61
C TYR A 521 7.77 10.42 37.57
N GLU A 522 7.70 9.74 38.71
CA GLU A 522 6.83 10.11 39.81
C GLU A 522 7.15 11.52 40.35
N VAL A 523 6.11 12.21 40.81
CA VAL A 523 6.24 13.51 41.47
C VAL A 523 6.81 13.30 42.87
N GLN A 524 7.92 13.97 43.19
CA GLN A 524 8.56 13.93 44.49
C GLN A 524 8.28 15.23 45.26
N GLY A 525 8.16 15.13 46.59
CA GLY A 525 7.94 16.28 47.48
C GLY A 525 6.50 16.46 47.99
N THR A 526 6.34 17.30 49.01
CA THR A 526 5.06 17.58 49.70
C THR A 526 4.74 19.07 49.67
N GLY A 527 3.47 19.43 49.51
CA GLY A 527 3.01 20.83 49.52
C GLY A 527 3.36 21.61 48.25
N LYS A 528 4.04 22.76 48.39
CA LYS A 528 4.40 23.69 47.30
C LYS A 528 5.67 23.29 46.54
N ASN A 529 6.50 22.39 47.09
CA ASN A 529 7.78 21.97 46.51
C ASN A 529 7.64 20.61 45.81
N LYS A 530 6.75 20.53 44.83
CA LYS A 530 6.53 19.29 44.05
C LYS A 530 7.41 19.28 42.82
N THR A 531 8.46 18.48 42.82
CA THR A 531 9.36 18.34 41.68
C THR A 531 8.97 17.12 40.87
N GLN A 532 9.10 17.21 39.55
CA GLN A 532 8.82 16.09 38.66
C GLN A 532 9.91 15.96 37.61
N ARG A 533 10.57 14.81 37.60
CA ARG A 533 11.66 14.52 36.66
C ARG A 533 11.10 14.08 35.31
N LEU A 534 11.67 14.64 34.25
CA LEU A 534 11.39 14.30 32.85
C LEU A 534 12.71 14.00 32.14
N VAL A 535 12.76 12.91 31.39
CA VAL A 535 13.94 12.53 30.61
C VAL A 535 13.53 12.46 29.14
N ILE A 536 14.14 13.30 28.31
CA ILE A 536 13.85 13.36 26.87
C ILE A 536 14.88 12.49 26.15
N TYR A 537 14.39 11.47 25.44
CA TYR A 537 15.21 10.66 24.55
C TYR A 537 15.06 11.17 23.13
N TYR A 538 16.16 11.70 22.60
CA TYR A 538 16.23 12.14 21.22
C TYR A 538 16.41 10.96 20.30
N LYS A 539 15.79 11.01 19.12
CA LYS A 539 16.08 10.03 18.07
C LYS A 539 17.56 10.09 17.75
N PHE A 540 18.17 8.92 17.58
CA PHE A 540 19.56 8.72 17.14
C PHE A 540 20.65 9.04 18.17
N VAL A 541 20.41 9.91 19.16
CA VAL A 541 21.39 10.26 20.22
C VAL A 541 21.06 9.58 21.56
N GLY A 542 19.79 9.28 21.80
CA GLY A 542 19.27 8.84 23.08
C GLY A 542 19.25 9.99 24.08
N TYR A 543 19.74 9.76 25.30
CA TYR A 543 19.89 10.81 26.30
C TYR A 543 21.14 11.66 26.03
N LEU A 544 20.95 12.98 25.98
CA LEU A 544 21.99 14.01 25.89
C LEU A 544 22.23 14.56 27.30
N ASP A 545 23.43 14.37 27.81
CA ASP A 545 23.87 14.96 29.08
C ASP A 545 24.68 16.23 28.75
N ILE A 546 24.04 17.38 28.93
CA ILE A 546 24.66 18.69 28.68
C ILE A 546 25.09 19.24 30.04
N ASP A 547 26.39 19.48 30.19
CA ASP A 547 27.01 19.98 31.42
C ASP A 547 26.23 21.22 31.96
N PRO A 548 25.68 21.14 33.18
CA PRO A 548 24.83 22.19 33.75
C PRO A 548 25.62 23.46 34.09
N THR A 549 26.96 23.39 34.11
CA THR A 549 27.81 24.56 34.37
C THR A 549 27.91 25.53 33.19
N GLN A 550 27.40 25.15 32.00
CA GLN A 550 27.58 25.93 30.76
C GLN A 550 26.36 26.72 30.31
N CYS A 551 25.19 26.53 30.91
CA CYS A 551 24.00 27.38 30.71
C CYS A 551 23.05 27.24 31.92
N HIS A 552 22.46 28.38 32.33
CA HIS A 552 21.59 28.70 33.49
C HIS A 552 20.97 27.56 34.34
N PRO A 553 20.83 27.77 35.67
CA PRO A 553 20.34 26.74 36.61
C PRO A 553 18.85 26.40 36.40
N ASN A 554 18.47 25.20 36.88
CA ASN A 554 17.15 24.56 36.87
C ASN A 554 15.93 25.48 36.63
N TYR A 555 15.09 25.11 35.66
CA TYR A 555 13.83 25.81 35.41
C TYR A 555 12.84 25.56 36.55
N THR A 556 12.41 26.62 37.19
CA THR A 556 11.25 26.67 38.08
C THR A 556 10.16 27.49 37.40
N ALA A 557 9.00 26.90 37.14
CA ALA A 557 7.82 27.66 36.73
C ALA A 557 6.65 27.45 37.67
N ASP A 558 6.12 28.59 38.13
CA ASP A 558 4.86 28.69 38.84
C ASP A 558 3.71 28.71 37.85
N ILE A 559 3.30 27.51 37.41
CA ILE A 559 2.16 27.33 36.51
C ILE A 559 0.82 27.54 37.28
N ARG A 560 0.89 27.73 38.61
CA ARG A 560 -0.22 28.07 39.54
C ARG A 560 0.32 28.68 40.83
N GLU A 561 -0.49 29.44 41.58
CA GLU A 561 -0.19 29.78 42.98
C GLU A 561 0.10 28.49 43.79
N GLY A 562 1.38 28.27 44.11
CA GLY A 562 1.83 27.20 45.00
C GLY A 562 2.16 25.84 44.36
N VAL A 563 2.44 25.75 43.05
CA VAL A 563 3.04 24.54 42.45
C VAL A 563 4.18 24.93 41.52
N ALA A 564 5.41 24.90 42.05
CA ALA A 564 6.62 25.07 41.26
C ALA A 564 6.99 23.73 40.61
N VAL A 565 7.09 23.68 39.28
CA VAL A 565 7.68 22.53 38.57
C VAL A 565 9.16 22.82 38.38
N GLU A 566 10.02 22.06 39.07
CA GLU A 566 11.47 22.13 38.88
C GLU A 566 11.93 21.05 37.89
N TYR A 567 12.50 21.49 36.75
CA TYR A 567 13.15 20.60 35.78
C TYR A 567 14.64 20.49 36.12
N VAL A 568 15.05 19.29 36.54
CA VAL A 568 16.45 18.97 36.85
C VAL A 568 17.02 18.17 35.68
N SER A 569 17.93 18.77 34.91
CA SER A 569 18.52 18.13 33.73
C SER A 569 19.68 17.16 34.05
N CYS A 570 20.21 17.15 35.27
CA CYS A 570 21.40 16.36 35.63
C CYS A 570 21.27 15.71 37.02
N GLU A 571 21.82 14.50 37.21
CA GLU A 571 22.07 13.98 38.55
C GLU A 571 23.13 14.84 39.24
N PRO A 572 22.96 15.24 40.51
CA PRO A 572 24.09 15.71 41.28
C PRO A 572 25.01 14.51 41.45
N SER A 573 26.19 14.55 40.81
CA SER A 573 27.20 13.51 41.04
C SER A 573 27.53 13.51 42.53
N GLU A 574 27.26 12.40 43.22
CA GLU A 574 27.51 12.23 44.65
C GLU A 574 28.98 12.50 45.03
N ASN A 575 29.89 12.54 44.05
CA ASN A 575 31.34 12.76 44.22
C ASN A 575 31.81 14.22 44.28
N LEU A 576 30.93 15.23 44.20
CA LEU A 576 31.37 16.64 44.23
C LEU A 576 31.43 17.24 45.65
N LYS A 577 30.92 16.54 46.67
CA LYS A 577 31.06 16.96 48.09
C LYS A 577 32.44 16.68 48.70
N GLU A 578 33.30 15.89 48.03
CA GLU A 578 34.66 15.59 48.52
C GLU A 578 35.74 16.54 47.98
N LEU A 579 35.41 17.42 47.01
CA LEU A 579 36.41 18.24 46.31
C LEU A 579 36.44 19.71 46.72
N PHE A 580 35.47 20.20 47.51
CA PHE A 580 35.44 21.58 48.00
C PHE A 580 34.88 21.65 49.43
N PRO A 581 35.75 21.74 50.46
CA PRO A 581 35.32 22.06 51.82
C PRO A 581 34.73 23.46 51.87
N GLU A 582 33.65 23.62 52.65
CA GLU A 582 32.99 24.88 52.95
C GLU A 582 34.00 25.94 53.43
N GLU A 583 34.18 27.01 52.68
CA GLU A 583 34.60 28.34 53.15
C GLU A 583 34.47 29.34 51.98
N PHE A 584 34.23 30.62 52.31
CA PHE A 584 33.79 31.75 51.45
C PHE A 584 32.27 31.78 51.24
N GLY A 585 31.48 32.60 51.94
CA GLY A 585 31.74 33.91 52.55
C GLY A 585 30.60 34.83 52.09
N GLU A 586 29.80 35.31 53.03
CA GLU A 586 28.71 36.27 52.80
C GLU A 586 29.18 37.43 51.92
N TYR A 587 28.39 37.78 50.90
CA TYR A 587 28.48 39.09 50.26
C TYR A 587 27.08 39.68 50.09
N ASP A 588 27.00 40.91 50.60
CA ASP A 588 25.84 41.76 50.82
C ASP A 588 24.98 42.04 49.59
N SER A 589 23.70 42.22 49.90
CA SER A 589 22.67 42.90 49.13
C SER A 589 23.10 44.27 48.63
N PHE A 590 22.98 44.50 47.31
CA PHE A 590 22.90 45.84 46.75
C PHE A 590 21.43 46.24 46.62
N GLU A 591 21.03 47.25 47.40
CA GLU A 591 19.79 48.02 47.25
C GLU A 591 19.90 48.89 45.99
N GLU A 592 18.91 48.82 45.10
CA GLU A 592 18.71 49.82 44.03
C GLU A 592 17.74 50.90 44.53
N GLU A 593 18.27 52.13 44.64
CA GLU A 593 17.49 53.36 44.86
C GLU A 593 16.63 53.66 43.62
N GLU A 594 15.30 53.59 43.78
CA GLU A 594 14.36 54.21 42.84
C GLU A 594 14.40 55.74 43.00
N THR A 595 14.84 56.41 41.94
CA THR A 595 14.52 57.82 41.69
C THR A 595 13.62 57.89 40.46
N GLU A 596 12.37 58.31 40.61
CA GLU A 596 11.79 59.27 39.67
C GLU A 596 10.53 59.96 40.22
N GLN A 597 10.52 61.26 39.96
CA GLN A 597 9.58 62.28 40.39
C GLN A 597 8.33 62.27 39.51
N ALA A 598 7.14 62.35 40.13
CA ALA A 598 6.06 63.29 39.80
C ALA A 598 4.94 63.20 40.83
#